data_AF-A4E8L1-F1
#
_entry.id   AF-A4E8L1-F1
#
_cell.length_a   1.000
_cell.length_b   1.000
_cell.length_c   1.000
_cell.angle_alpha   90.00
_cell.angle_beta   90.00
_cell.angle_gamma   90.00
#
_symmetry.space_group_name_H-M   'P 1'
#
loop_
_entity.id
_entity.type
_entity.pdbx_description
1 polymer ?
#
loop_
_entity_poly.entity_id
_entity_poly.type
_entity_poly.pdbx_seq_one_letter_code
_entity_poly.pdbx_strand_id
1 'polypeptide(L)'
;MILRGKNKPQFTPNSDCGDFVVVINADKVQLTGNKADTKTYYRHSGYNGGLKAESFRQAMEKHPEKVIERAVRGMLPKTTLGRAQMTKLKVYAGAEHPHAAQNPTKIELEA
;
A
#
# COMPACT_ATOMS: atom_id res chain seq x y z
N MET A 1 -9.43 -8.67 -3.52
CA MET A 1 -9.26 -7.57 -2.52
C MET A 1 -9.24 -8.17 -1.11
N ILE A 2 -8.03 -8.51 -0.63
CA ILE A 2 -7.80 -9.33 0.57
C ILE A 2 -7.97 -8.51 1.86
N LEU A 3 -7.47 -7.27 1.89
CA LEU A 3 -7.58 -6.36 3.05
C LEU A 3 -9.01 -6.02 3.48
N ARG A 4 -10.00 -6.18 2.59
CA ARG A 4 -11.42 -5.97 2.90
C ARG A 4 -12.18 -7.27 3.18
N GLY A 5 -11.55 -8.43 2.95
CA GLY A 5 -12.19 -9.73 3.10
C GLY A 5 -13.20 -10.05 2.00
N LYS A 6 -13.16 -9.36 0.83
CA LYS A 6 -14.08 -9.62 -0.29
C LYS A 6 -13.94 -11.02 -0.89
N ASN A 7 -12.81 -11.69 -0.63
CA ASN A 7 -12.56 -13.08 -1.00
C ASN A 7 -13.27 -14.09 -0.09
N LYS A 8 -13.85 -13.66 1.03
CA LYS A 8 -14.55 -14.53 1.97
C LYS A 8 -16.07 -14.41 1.81
N PRO A 9 -16.81 -15.53 1.93
CA PRO A 9 -18.28 -15.52 1.83
C PRO A 9 -18.93 -14.72 2.97
N GLN A 10 -18.28 -14.64 4.13
CA GLN A 10 -18.72 -13.87 5.31
C GLN A 10 -18.48 -12.35 5.20
N PHE A 11 -18.27 -11.82 3.99
CA PHE A 11 -18.03 -10.39 3.80
C PHE A 11 -19.28 -9.58 4.17
N THR A 12 -19.12 -8.63 5.09
CA THR A 12 -20.16 -7.66 5.42
C THR A 12 -19.58 -6.24 5.30
N PRO A 13 -20.20 -5.30 4.58
CA PRO A 13 -19.62 -3.99 4.30
C PRO A 13 -19.30 -3.13 5.54
N ASN A 14 -20.04 -3.33 6.64
CA ASN A 14 -19.90 -2.59 7.89
C ASN A 14 -18.91 -3.23 8.88
N SER A 15 -18.47 -4.47 8.63
CA SER A 15 -17.59 -5.23 9.52
C SER A 15 -16.21 -5.43 8.89
N ASP A 16 -15.18 -5.58 9.73
CA ASP A 16 -13.82 -5.83 9.26
C ASP A 16 -13.50 -7.33 9.18
N CYS A 17 -13.83 -7.94 8.05
CA CYS A 17 -13.54 -9.35 7.76
C CYS A 17 -12.21 -9.58 7.02
N GLY A 18 -11.38 -8.54 6.87
CA GLY A 18 -10.15 -8.59 6.06
C GLY A 18 -8.96 -9.26 6.75
N ASP A 19 -8.07 -9.83 5.93
CA ASP A 19 -6.83 -10.47 6.39
C ASP A 19 -5.65 -9.49 6.44
N PHE A 20 -4.62 -9.86 7.20
CA PHE A 20 -3.32 -9.20 7.15
C PHE A 20 -2.61 -9.52 5.85
N VAL A 21 -1.98 -8.52 5.25
CA VAL A 21 -1.23 -8.67 4.00
C VAL A 21 0.17 -8.12 4.21
N VAL A 22 1.16 -8.96 3.98
CA VAL A 22 2.57 -8.59 3.97
C VAL A 22 3.05 -8.52 2.53
N VAL A 23 3.53 -7.35 2.12
CA VAL A 23 4.15 -7.12 0.82
C VAL A 23 5.65 -6.97 1.03
N ILE A 24 6.43 -7.83 0.39
CA ILE A 24 7.90 -7.80 0.39
C ILE A 24 8.42 -7.35 -0.98
N ASN A 25 9.71 -6.98 -1.05
CA ASN A 25 10.37 -6.47 -2.25
C ASN A 25 9.65 -5.24 -2.86
N ALA A 26 9.22 -4.31 -2.01
CA ALA A 26 8.55 -3.09 -2.46
C ALA A 26 9.47 -2.18 -3.30
N ASP A 27 10.79 -2.36 -3.18
CA ASP A 27 11.83 -1.68 -3.96
C ASP A 27 11.87 -2.10 -5.44
N LYS A 28 11.35 -3.29 -5.77
CA LYS A 28 11.37 -3.88 -7.12
C LYS A 28 10.09 -3.69 -7.90
N VAL A 29 9.17 -2.84 -7.41
CA VAL A 29 7.90 -2.59 -8.11
C VAL A 29 8.17 -1.92 -9.46
N GLN A 30 7.67 -2.55 -10.52
CA GLN A 30 7.77 -2.04 -11.88
C GLN A 30 6.53 -1.22 -12.25
N LEU A 31 6.77 -0.09 -12.93
CA LEU A 31 5.73 0.70 -13.57
C LEU A 31 5.84 0.54 -15.09
N THR A 32 4.69 0.51 -15.76
CA THR A 32 4.64 0.43 -17.22
C THR A 32 4.85 1.80 -17.88
N GLY A 33 5.53 1.80 -19.04
CA GLY A 33 5.77 3.00 -19.86
C GLY A 33 6.55 4.10 -19.12
N ASN A 34 6.27 5.37 -19.45
CA ASN A 34 6.98 6.53 -18.90
C ASN A 34 6.45 7.00 -17.53
N LYS A 35 5.72 6.14 -16.81
CA LYS A 35 5.11 6.50 -15.51
C LYS A 35 6.14 6.72 -14.41
N ALA A 36 7.28 6.03 -14.48
CA ALA A 36 8.36 6.24 -13.51
C ALA A 36 8.90 7.69 -13.53
N ASP A 37 8.74 8.38 -14.67
CA ASP A 37 9.37 9.67 -14.95
C ASP A 37 8.36 10.80 -14.83
N THR A 38 7.13 10.53 -15.26
CA THR A 38 6.04 11.53 -15.29
C THR A 38 5.25 11.59 -13.99
N LYS A 39 5.23 10.50 -13.20
CA LYS A 39 4.42 10.45 -11.98
C LYS A 39 5.07 11.26 -10.86
N THR A 40 4.34 12.26 -10.40
CA THR A 40 4.74 13.13 -9.29
C THR A 40 3.74 13.00 -8.15
N TYR A 41 4.25 12.86 -6.93
CA TYR A 41 3.48 12.88 -5.69
C TYR A 41 3.45 14.30 -5.14
N TYR A 42 2.24 14.80 -4.88
CA TYR A 42 2.04 16.11 -4.29
C TYR A 42 1.57 15.98 -2.84
N ARG A 43 2.07 16.86 -1.97
CA ARG A 43 1.55 17.07 -0.63
C ARG A 43 1.58 18.56 -0.31
N HIS A 44 0.63 19.02 0.49
CA HIS A 44 0.57 20.41 0.93
C HIS A 44 0.73 20.47 2.45
N SER A 45 1.49 21.45 2.95
CA SER A 45 1.69 21.64 4.39
C SER A 45 0.55 22.38 5.08
N GLY A 46 -0.23 23.15 4.33
CA GLY A 46 -1.31 24.02 4.85
C GLY A 46 -0.97 25.51 4.84
N TYR A 47 0.32 25.87 4.71
CA TYR A 47 0.79 27.26 4.64
C TYR A 47 0.92 27.74 3.18
N ASN A 48 0.92 29.06 2.97
CA ASN A 48 1.19 29.65 1.65
C ASN A 48 2.57 29.23 1.13
N GLY A 49 2.65 28.81 -0.14
CA GLY A 49 3.88 28.25 -0.72
C GLY A 49 4.21 26.84 -0.20
N GLY A 50 3.29 26.18 0.51
CA GLY A 50 3.51 24.91 1.19
C GLY A 50 3.44 23.65 0.32
N LEU A 51 3.36 23.78 -1.00
CA LEU A 51 3.28 22.66 -1.94
C LEU A 51 4.64 21.97 -2.06
N LYS A 52 4.66 20.66 -1.82
CA LYS A 52 5.85 19.82 -2.02
C LYS A 52 5.53 18.77 -3.07
N ALA A 53 6.36 18.74 -4.11
CA ALA A 53 6.33 17.76 -5.17
C ALA A 53 7.52 16.80 -5.01
N GLU A 54 7.27 15.50 -5.20
CA GLU A 54 8.28 14.45 -5.13
C GLU A 54 8.08 13.51 -6.31
N SER A 55 9.11 13.27 -7.12
CA SER A 55 9.01 12.35 -8.25
C SER A 55 8.89 10.90 -7.77
N PHE A 56 8.37 10.02 -8.62
CA PHE A 56 8.31 8.59 -8.30
C PHE A 56 9.68 8.01 -7.98
N ARG A 57 10.72 8.35 -8.75
CA ARG A 57 12.11 7.91 -8.50
C ARG A 57 12.59 8.32 -7.11
N GLN A 58 12.41 9.59 -6.76
CA GLN A 58 12.80 10.11 -5.44
C GLN A 58 12.04 9.43 -4.30
N ALA A 59 10.74 9.17 -4.49
CA ALA A 59 9.94 8.44 -3.51
C ALA A 59 10.42 7.00 -3.33
N MET A 60 10.81 6.34 -4.43
CA MET A 60 11.30 4.96 -4.44
C MET A 60 12.67 4.84 -3.75
N GLU A 61 13.56 5.80 -3.95
CA GLU A 61 14.89 5.85 -3.30
C GLU A 61 14.77 6.12 -1.80
N LYS A 62 13.90 7.05 -1.38
CA LYS A 62 13.78 7.41 0.02
C LYS A 62 12.97 6.39 0.83
N HIS A 63 11.79 6.03 0.31
CA HIS A 63 10.80 5.23 1.03
C HIS A 63 9.93 4.43 0.06
N PRO A 64 10.45 3.32 -0.50
CA PRO A 64 9.71 2.51 -1.46
C PRO A 64 8.39 1.96 -0.88
N GLU A 65 8.35 1.70 0.43
CA GLU A 65 7.15 1.26 1.15
C GLU A 65 5.98 2.24 0.98
N LYS A 66 6.24 3.55 1.07
CA LYS A 66 5.20 4.59 0.99
C LYS A 66 4.55 4.65 -0.39
N VAL A 67 5.24 4.21 -1.44
CA VAL A 67 4.69 4.15 -2.80
C VAL A 67 3.51 3.17 -2.85
N ILE A 68 3.72 1.97 -2.32
CA ILE A 68 2.69 0.92 -2.27
C ILE A 68 1.60 1.31 -1.28
N GLU A 69 1.96 1.78 -0.09
CA GLU A 69 0.97 2.21 0.91
C GLU A 69 0.04 3.30 0.38
N ARG A 70 0.58 4.30 -0.32
CA ARG A 70 -0.23 5.37 -0.93
C ARG A 70 -1.18 4.81 -1.99
N ALA A 71 -0.71 3.89 -2.82
CA ALA A 71 -1.53 3.26 -3.85
C ALA A 71 -2.69 2.46 -3.23
N VAL A 72 -2.38 1.59 -2.25
CA VAL A 72 -3.40 0.77 -1.57
C VAL A 72 -4.37 1.62 -0.76
N ARG A 73 -3.87 2.63 -0.03
CA ARG A 73 -4.71 3.60 0.69
C ARG A 73 -5.67 4.30 -0.26
N GLY A 74 -5.24 4.58 -1.50
CA GLY A 74 -6.08 5.11 -2.58
C GLY A 74 -7.30 4.25 -2.88
N MET A 75 -7.14 2.91 -2.85
CA MET A 75 -8.16 1.92 -3.20
C MET A 75 -9.10 1.55 -2.03
N LEU A 76 -8.79 1.97 -0.80
CA LEU A 76 -9.62 1.72 0.39
C LEU A 76 -10.70 2.81 0.60
N PRO A 77 -11.85 2.45 1.21
CA PRO A 77 -12.89 3.42 1.54
C PRO A 77 -12.36 4.49 2.49
N LYS A 78 -12.76 5.75 2.29
CA LYS A 78 -12.28 6.90 3.09
C LYS A 78 -13.06 7.08 4.39
N THR A 79 -13.25 5.98 5.12
CA THR A 79 -13.99 5.92 6.38
C THR A 79 -13.07 5.53 7.54
N THR A 80 -13.57 5.57 8.77
CA THR A 80 -12.87 5.07 9.96
C THR A 80 -12.49 3.59 9.82
N LEU A 81 -13.42 2.77 9.31
CA LEU A 81 -13.19 1.36 9.01
C LEU A 81 -12.07 1.16 8.00
N GLY A 82 -12.05 1.95 6.91
CA GLY A 82 -10.99 1.86 5.91
C GLY A 82 -9.61 2.27 6.45
N ARG A 83 -9.56 3.21 7.39
CA ARG A 83 -8.31 3.55 8.10
C ARG A 83 -7.84 2.40 9.00
N ALA A 84 -8.75 1.71 9.68
CA ALA A 84 -8.43 0.51 10.46
C ALA A 84 -7.97 -0.65 9.55
N GLN A 85 -8.61 -0.88 8.41
CA GLN A 85 -8.18 -1.90 7.44
C GLN A 85 -6.77 -1.62 6.91
N MET A 86 -6.39 -0.35 6.75
CA MET A 86 -5.05 0.02 6.29
C MET A 86 -3.95 -0.45 7.26
N THR A 87 -4.22 -0.55 8.57
CA THR A 87 -3.19 -0.97 9.55
C THR A 87 -2.82 -2.45 9.43
N LYS A 88 -3.65 -3.25 8.72
CA LYS A 88 -3.40 -4.65 8.41
C LYS A 88 -2.44 -4.87 7.24
N LEU A 89 -2.14 -3.82 6.47
CA LEU A 89 -1.10 -3.86 5.44
C LEU A 89 0.27 -3.65 6.10
N LYS A 90 1.22 -4.52 5.79
CA LYS A 90 2.64 -4.37 6.12
C LYS A 90 3.42 -4.39 4.82
N VAL A 91 4.22 -3.36 4.57
CA VAL A 91 5.03 -3.25 3.37
C VAL A 91 6.49 -3.17 3.80
N TYR A 92 7.34 -3.97 3.16
CA TYR A 92 8.77 -4.00 3.40
C TYR A 92 9.52 -3.76 2.09
N ALA A 93 10.55 -2.92 2.16
CA ALA A 93 11.43 -2.66 1.02
C ALA A 93 12.13 -3.95 0.55
N GLY A 94 12.71 -4.72 1.48
CA GLY A 94 13.48 -5.93 1.18
C GLY A 94 12.65 -7.21 1.09
N ALA A 95 13.35 -8.34 0.92
CA ALA A 95 12.74 -9.67 0.83
C ALA A 95 12.32 -10.25 2.20
N GLU A 96 12.83 -9.69 3.30
CA GLU A 96 12.60 -10.19 4.64
C GLU A 96 11.47 -9.43 5.36
N HIS A 97 10.78 -10.13 6.25
CA HIS A 97 9.79 -9.56 7.16
C HIS A 97 9.94 -10.15 8.57
N PRO A 98 9.70 -9.39 9.65
CA PRO A 98 9.79 -9.87 11.02
C PRO A 98 8.62 -10.80 11.43
N HIS A 99 7.64 -11.02 10.55
CA HIS A 99 6.39 -11.72 10.87
C HIS A 99 6.45 -13.24 10.70
N ALA A 100 7.61 -13.86 10.93
CA ALA A 100 7.76 -15.31 10.79
C ALA A 100 6.89 -16.09 11.78
N ALA A 101 6.71 -15.59 13.01
CA ALA A 101 5.92 -16.23 14.06
C ALA A 101 4.43 -16.38 13.70
N GLN A 102 3.90 -15.56 12.78
CA GLN A 102 2.51 -15.62 12.34
C GLN A 102 2.27 -16.65 11.22
N ASN A 103 3.30 -17.35 10.74
CA ASN A 103 3.23 -18.33 9.65
C ASN A 103 2.42 -17.83 8.43
N PRO A 104 2.86 -16.72 7.78
CA PRO A 104 2.14 -16.15 6.65
C PRO A 104 2.10 -17.12 5.47
N THR A 105 0.94 -17.22 4.83
CA THR A 105 0.75 -18.03 3.63
C THR A 105 1.10 -17.24 2.37
N LYS A 106 1.85 -17.87 1.47
CA LYS A 106 2.17 -17.28 0.17
C LYS A 106 0.90 -17.22 -0.68
N ILE A 107 0.60 -16.05 -1.21
CA ILE A 107 -0.50 -15.83 -2.16
C ILE A 107 0.12 -15.47 -3.50
N GLU A 108 -0.21 -16.26 -4.53
CA GLU A 108 0.13 -15.95 -5.91
C GLU A 108 -1.06 -15.22 -6.54
N LEU A 109 -0.80 -14.06 -7.12
CA LEU A 109 -1.79 -13.32 -7.89
C LEU A 109 -1.65 -13.75 -9.34
N GLU A 110 -2.68 -14.40 -9.88
CA GLU A 110 -2.78 -14.63 -11.32
C GLU A 110 -2.92 -13.27 -12.02
N ALA A 111 -2.15 -13.09 -13.11
CA ALA A 111 -2.00 -11.84 -13.85
C ALA A 111 -3.14 -11.61 -14.85
#